data_AF-A0A940DEQ1-F1
#
_entry.id   AF-A0A940DEQ1-F1
#
_cell.length_a   1.000
_cell.length_b   1.000
_cell.length_c   1.000
_cell.angle_alpha   90.00
_cell.angle_beta   90.00
_cell.angle_gamma   90.00
#
_symmetry.space_group_name_H-M   'P 1'
#
loop_
_entity.id
_entity.type
_entity.pdbx_description
1 polymer ?
#
loop_
_entity_poly.entity_id
_entity_poly.type
_entity_poly.pdbx_seq_one_letter_code
_entity_poly.pdbx_strand_id
1 'polypeptide(L)'
;MKKSNIAFSGFMAAILFSAGAANAATQIASKQYVDNRETSILQTVSNTYETKENVTNLTEQVTQLGETINNEDTGLAAKVDDAAAAAAEAKQTADTAQSTATGAQSAVEALGATVGNAESGLVKDVTDLKGQVGTLDSEMDSKLDSATAKTTYEVLTNKAAAINEGNQTSPTAYPSVGAIVQWTNKKIADLSDTGLPVNPGNINDGTIAGSKLENGAVSTDKIADDAVTSDKIADGAVTGDKIGADAVNGDKIADDSIGAEHIKDGAVNSDAIADGSV
;
A
#
# COMPACT_ATOMS: atom_id res chain seq x y z
N MET A 1 -170.45 -20.42 87.74
CA MET A 1 -169.31 -20.99 86.97
C MET A 1 -168.88 -19.97 85.91
N LYS A 2 -167.75 -19.25 86.06
CA LYS A 2 -167.10 -18.44 84.98
C LYS A 2 -165.70 -17.87 85.32
N LYS A 3 -165.09 -18.20 86.47
CA LYS A 3 -163.75 -17.70 86.89
C LYS A 3 -162.55 -18.45 86.29
N SER A 4 -162.74 -19.52 85.51
CA SER A 4 -161.62 -20.39 85.07
C SER A 4 -161.01 -20.04 83.70
N ASN A 5 -161.56 -19.12 82.90
CA ASN A 5 -161.07 -18.86 81.53
C ASN A 5 -159.95 -17.80 81.42
N ILE A 6 -159.69 -17.00 82.46
CA ILE A 6 -158.72 -15.89 82.38
C ILE A 6 -157.27 -16.40 82.58
N ALA A 7 -157.06 -17.45 83.37
CA ALA A 7 -155.71 -17.97 83.63
C ALA A 7 -155.09 -18.67 82.40
N PHE A 8 -155.90 -19.29 81.54
CA PHE A 8 -155.42 -19.99 80.34
C PHE A 8 -154.94 -19.02 79.24
N SER A 9 -155.56 -17.83 79.15
CA SER A 9 -155.19 -16.81 78.16
C SER A 9 -153.83 -16.15 78.45
N GLY A 10 -153.47 -15.97 79.72
CA GLY A 10 -152.20 -15.32 80.10
C GLY A 10 -150.98 -16.21 79.83
N PHE A 11 -151.10 -17.52 80.04
CA PHE A 11 -150.01 -18.48 79.83
C PHE A 11 -149.67 -18.63 78.34
N MET A 12 -150.68 -18.58 77.45
CA MET A 12 -150.46 -18.71 76.01
C MET A 12 -149.77 -17.49 75.39
N ALA A 13 -150.04 -16.28 75.90
CA ALA A 13 -149.37 -15.06 75.44
C ALA A 13 -147.88 -15.02 75.82
N ALA A 14 -147.51 -15.54 77.01
CA ALA A 14 -146.12 -15.63 77.44
C ALA A 14 -145.32 -16.65 76.61
N ILE A 15 -145.94 -17.76 76.20
CA ILE A 15 -145.34 -18.76 75.30
C ILE A 15 -145.14 -18.17 73.90
N LEU A 16 -146.09 -17.38 73.39
CA LEU A 16 -145.99 -16.75 72.07
C LEU A 16 -144.89 -15.68 72.04
N PHE A 17 -144.71 -14.90 73.11
CA PHE A 17 -143.67 -13.87 73.18
C PHE A 17 -142.25 -14.47 73.31
N SER A 18 -142.10 -15.53 74.11
CA SER A 18 -140.80 -16.21 74.24
C SER A 18 -140.38 -16.93 72.95
N ALA A 19 -141.34 -17.49 72.22
CA ALA A 19 -141.11 -18.07 70.89
C ALA A 19 -140.68 -17.02 69.86
N GLY A 20 -141.25 -15.81 69.90
CA GLY A 20 -140.87 -14.70 69.01
C GLY A 20 -139.45 -14.19 69.26
N ALA A 21 -139.05 -14.03 70.52
CA ALA A 21 -137.70 -13.59 70.90
C ALA A 21 -136.62 -14.63 70.54
N ALA A 22 -136.91 -15.93 70.72
CA ALA A 22 -136.02 -17.01 70.30
C ALA A 22 -135.84 -17.06 68.77
N ASN A 23 -136.91 -16.81 68.01
CA ASN A 23 -136.85 -16.74 66.55
C ASN A 23 -136.03 -15.53 66.06
N ALA A 24 -136.18 -14.36 66.69
CA ALA A 24 -135.40 -13.17 66.37
C ALA A 24 -133.90 -13.34 66.68
N ALA A 25 -133.55 -13.94 67.82
CA ALA A 25 -132.15 -14.22 68.17
C ALA A 25 -131.50 -15.23 67.20
N THR A 26 -132.25 -16.24 66.76
CA THR A 26 -131.80 -17.21 65.75
C THR A 26 -131.58 -16.54 64.39
N GLN A 27 -132.46 -15.62 63.98
CA GLN A 27 -132.31 -14.85 62.75
C GLN A 27 -131.13 -13.88 62.82
N ILE A 28 -130.91 -13.18 63.94
CA ILE A 28 -129.76 -12.28 64.14
C ILE A 28 -128.44 -13.05 64.09
N ALA A 29 -128.37 -14.21 64.77
CA ALA A 29 -127.20 -15.08 64.72
C ALA A 29 -126.93 -15.61 63.30
N SER A 30 -127.98 -15.92 62.54
CA SER A 30 -127.86 -16.35 61.14
C SER A 30 -127.36 -15.23 60.22
N LYS A 31 -127.82 -13.99 60.40
CA LYS A 31 -127.36 -12.83 59.63
C LYS A 31 -125.89 -12.51 59.95
N GLN A 32 -125.52 -12.50 61.22
CA GLN A 32 -124.14 -12.25 61.64
C GLN A 32 -123.18 -13.34 61.12
N TYR A 33 -123.63 -14.60 61.06
CA TYR A 33 -122.88 -15.68 60.42
C TYR A 33 -122.68 -15.44 58.91
N VAL A 34 -123.70 -14.98 58.20
CA VAL A 34 -123.61 -14.63 56.77
C VAL A 34 -122.66 -13.45 56.54
N ASP A 35 -122.81 -12.36 57.31
CA ASP A 35 -121.97 -11.16 57.19
C ASP A 35 -120.48 -11.48 57.46
N ASN A 36 -120.20 -12.32 58.46
CA ASN A 36 -118.84 -12.78 58.76
C ASN A 36 -118.26 -13.64 57.63
N ARG A 37 -119.08 -14.50 57.02
CA ARG A 37 -118.67 -15.31 55.86
C ARG A 37 -118.39 -14.45 54.64
N GLU A 38 -119.24 -13.45 54.38
CA GLU A 38 -119.06 -12.50 53.29
C GLU A 38 -117.76 -11.71 53.45
N THR A 39 -117.47 -11.22 54.65
CA THR A 39 -116.21 -10.53 54.98
C THR A 39 -114.98 -11.43 54.77
N SER A 40 -115.04 -12.68 55.21
CA SER A 40 -113.96 -13.66 55.03
C SER A 40 -113.74 -14.03 53.55
N ILE A 41 -114.82 -14.14 52.77
CA ILE A 41 -114.76 -14.36 51.32
C ILE A 41 -114.12 -13.16 50.62
N LEU A 42 -114.56 -11.94 50.92
CA LEU A 42 -114.01 -10.70 50.34
C LEU A 42 -112.52 -10.54 50.65
N GLN A 43 -112.08 -10.84 51.88
CA GLN A 43 -110.66 -10.83 52.23
C GLN A 43 -109.87 -11.88 51.43
N THR A 44 -110.41 -13.10 51.28
CA THR A 44 -109.77 -14.16 50.50
C THR A 44 -109.63 -13.77 49.04
N VAL A 45 -110.67 -13.15 48.47
CA VAL A 45 -110.67 -12.63 47.11
C VAL A 45 -109.61 -11.53 46.95
N SER A 46 -109.54 -10.56 47.88
CA SER A 46 -108.52 -9.49 47.88
C SER A 46 -107.11 -10.05 47.88
N ASN A 47 -106.81 -10.97 48.82
CA ASN A 47 -105.50 -11.61 48.92
C ASN A 47 -105.13 -12.39 47.64
N THR A 48 -106.13 -13.00 46.98
CA THR A 48 -105.93 -13.74 45.73
C THR A 48 -105.57 -12.80 44.57
N TYR A 49 -106.22 -11.63 44.47
CA TYR A 49 -105.88 -10.62 43.46
C TYR A 49 -104.48 -10.04 43.67
N GLU A 50 -104.12 -9.68 44.90
CA GLU A 50 -102.77 -9.21 45.24
C GLU A 50 -101.71 -10.26 44.89
N THR A 51 -101.98 -11.54 45.19
CA THR A 51 -101.07 -12.64 44.81
C THR A 51 -100.91 -12.75 43.30
N LYS A 52 -102.00 -12.59 42.52
CA LYS A 52 -101.96 -12.64 41.05
C LYS A 52 -101.16 -11.47 40.46
N GLU A 53 -101.32 -10.27 41.01
CA GLU A 53 -100.55 -9.09 40.61
C GLU A 53 -99.07 -9.27 40.91
N ASN A 54 -98.73 -9.77 42.11
CA ASN A 54 -97.37 -10.11 42.48
C ASN A 54 -96.74 -11.15 41.54
N VAL A 55 -97.49 -12.21 41.18
CA VAL A 55 -97.02 -13.22 40.20
C VAL A 55 -96.78 -12.60 38.82
N THR A 56 -97.63 -11.66 38.40
CA THR A 56 -97.47 -10.95 37.12
C THR A 56 -96.20 -10.10 37.13
N ASN A 57 -95.99 -9.30 38.18
CA ASN A 57 -94.80 -8.47 38.35
C ASN A 57 -93.50 -9.31 38.40
N LEU A 58 -93.53 -10.44 39.12
CA LEU A 58 -92.41 -11.40 39.14
C LEU A 58 -92.13 -11.99 37.74
N THR A 59 -93.17 -12.28 36.96
CA THR A 59 -93.01 -12.81 35.60
C THR A 59 -92.33 -11.80 34.67
N GLU A 60 -92.70 -10.51 34.77
CA GLU A 60 -92.04 -9.43 34.02
C GLU A 60 -90.58 -9.25 34.44
N GLN A 61 -90.29 -9.24 35.75
CA GLN A 61 -88.92 -9.16 36.26
C GLN A 61 -88.06 -10.33 35.78
N VAL A 62 -88.59 -11.56 35.82
CA VAL A 62 -87.88 -12.76 35.31
C VAL A 62 -87.61 -12.66 33.82
N THR A 63 -88.56 -12.10 33.05
CA THR A 63 -88.38 -11.89 31.60
C THR A 63 -87.28 -10.87 31.33
N GLN A 64 -87.30 -9.73 32.00
CA GLN A 64 -86.26 -8.68 31.89
C GLN A 64 -84.88 -9.19 32.31
N LEU A 65 -84.80 -10.00 33.37
CA LEU A 65 -83.57 -10.68 33.78
C LEU A 65 -83.08 -11.63 32.68
N GLY A 66 -83.97 -12.41 32.06
CA GLY A 66 -83.62 -13.30 30.94
C GLY A 66 -83.05 -12.54 29.73
N GLU A 67 -83.65 -11.41 29.37
CA GLU A 67 -83.13 -10.53 28.30
C GLU A 67 -81.76 -9.95 28.65
N THR A 68 -81.58 -9.50 29.91
CA THR A 68 -80.30 -8.97 30.40
C THR A 68 -79.21 -10.02 30.33
N ILE A 69 -79.48 -11.24 30.81
CA ILE A 69 -78.55 -12.37 30.76
C ILE A 69 -78.15 -12.69 29.31
N ASN A 70 -79.11 -12.77 28.38
CA ASN A 70 -78.80 -13.05 26.98
C ASN A 70 -77.94 -11.94 26.33
N ASN A 71 -78.23 -10.68 26.63
CA ASN A 71 -77.44 -9.55 26.14
C ASN A 71 -76.01 -9.56 26.72
N GLU A 72 -75.85 -9.93 27.99
CA GLU A 72 -74.52 -10.09 28.61
C GLU A 72 -73.78 -11.29 28.03
N ASP A 73 -74.43 -12.43 27.81
CA ASP A 73 -73.83 -13.65 27.27
C ASP A 73 -73.37 -13.45 25.81
N THR A 74 -74.19 -12.79 24.99
CA THR A 74 -73.79 -12.39 23.63
C THR A 74 -72.65 -11.37 23.62
N GLY A 75 -72.66 -10.39 24.53
CA GLY A 75 -71.57 -9.43 24.69
C GLY A 75 -70.27 -10.08 25.17
N LEU A 76 -70.36 -11.12 26.02
CA LEU A 76 -69.21 -11.90 26.47
C LEU A 76 -68.65 -12.77 25.35
N ALA A 77 -69.51 -13.43 24.56
CA ALA A 77 -69.10 -14.21 23.39
C ALA A 77 -68.34 -13.34 22.38
N ALA A 78 -68.84 -12.14 22.06
CA ALA A 78 -68.14 -11.20 21.18
C ALA A 78 -66.76 -10.80 21.72
N LYS A 79 -66.65 -10.53 23.03
CA LYS A 79 -65.35 -10.23 23.66
C LYS A 79 -64.37 -11.41 23.61
N VAL A 80 -64.87 -12.65 23.69
CA VAL A 80 -64.05 -13.85 23.58
C VAL A 80 -63.53 -14.01 22.14
N ASP A 81 -64.37 -13.77 21.14
CA ASP A 81 -63.97 -13.82 19.73
C ASP A 81 -62.93 -12.74 19.40
N ASP A 82 -63.14 -11.51 19.86
CA ASP A 82 -62.17 -10.40 19.72
C ASP A 82 -60.83 -10.74 20.39
N ALA A 83 -60.86 -11.34 21.59
CA ALA A 83 -59.66 -11.76 22.30
C ALA A 83 -58.93 -12.90 21.56
N ALA A 84 -59.66 -13.84 20.97
CA ALA A 84 -59.10 -14.92 20.18
C ALA A 84 -58.43 -14.38 18.89
N ALA A 85 -59.06 -13.41 18.22
CA ALA A 85 -58.50 -12.74 17.06
C ALA A 85 -57.20 -11.99 17.42
N ALA A 86 -57.21 -11.20 18.49
CA ALA A 86 -56.03 -10.49 18.98
C ALA A 86 -54.88 -11.45 19.35
N ALA A 87 -55.20 -12.60 19.96
CA ALA A 87 -54.21 -13.62 20.27
C ALA A 87 -53.60 -14.25 19.00
N ALA A 88 -54.40 -14.47 17.96
CA ALA A 88 -53.92 -14.98 16.67
C ALA A 88 -52.97 -13.98 15.98
N GLU A 89 -53.32 -12.70 15.96
CA GLU A 89 -52.47 -11.63 15.42
C GLU A 89 -51.15 -11.50 16.20
N ALA A 90 -51.20 -11.56 17.53
CA ALA A 90 -50.02 -11.53 18.37
C ALA A 90 -49.09 -12.73 18.09
N LYS A 91 -49.67 -13.93 17.91
CA LYS A 91 -48.91 -15.13 17.54
C LYS A 91 -48.26 -14.97 16.17
N GLN A 92 -48.99 -14.49 15.17
CA GLN A 92 -48.43 -14.26 13.83
C GLN A 92 -47.28 -13.25 13.85
N THR A 93 -47.42 -12.19 14.65
CA THR A 93 -46.37 -11.18 14.85
C THR A 93 -45.13 -11.81 15.49
N ALA A 94 -45.31 -12.65 16.51
CA ALA A 94 -44.21 -13.38 17.15
C ALA A 94 -43.51 -14.35 16.21
N ASP A 95 -44.27 -15.11 15.41
CA ASP A 95 -43.73 -16.05 14.42
C ASP A 95 -42.90 -15.30 13.35
N THR A 96 -43.37 -14.13 12.92
CA THR A 96 -42.66 -13.27 11.96
C THR A 96 -41.37 -12.70 12.56
N ALA A 97 -41.42 -12.24 13.81
CA ALA A 97 -40.25 -11.74 14.52
C ALA A 97 -39.20 -12.84 14.71
N GLN A 98 -39.62 -14.06 15.04
CA GLN A 98 -38.73 -15.21 15.18
C GLN A 98 -38.07 -15.58 13.85
N SER A 99 -38.84 -15.65 12.76
CA SER A 99 -38.27 -15.90 11.43
C SER A 99 -37.25 -14.83 11.02
N THR A 100 -37.54 -13.56 11.33
CA THR A 100 -36.62 -12.44 11.04
C THR A 100 -35.33 -12.57 11.85
N ALA A 101 -35.44 -12.91 13.14
CA ALA A 101 -34.29 -13.11 14.01
C ALA A 101 -33.41 -14.28 13.54
N THR A 102 -34.01 -15.41 13.16
CA THR A 102 -33.28 -16.55 12.60
C THR A 102 -32.57 -16.18 11.29
N GLY A 103 -33.25 -15.46 10.38
CA GLY A 103 -32.63 -14.98 9.14
C GLY A 103 -31.44 -14.04 9.40
N ALA A 104 -31.57 -13.13 10.35
CA ALA A 104 -30.48 -12.24 10.75
C ALA A 104 -29.28 -13.03 11.34
N GLN A 105 -29.55 -14.04 12.17
CA GLN A 105 -28.50 -14.89 12.73
C GLN A 105 -27.74 -15.67 11.65
N SER A 106 -28.44 -16.28 10.70
CA SER A 106 -27.80 -16.96 9.56
C SER A 106 -26.95 -16.00 8.71
N ALA A 107 -27.40 -14.75 8.53
CA ALA A 107 -26.62 -13.73 7.82
C ALA A 107 -25.33 -13.35 8.58
N VAL A 108 -25.38 -13.23 9.91
CA VAL A 108 -24.21 -12.97 10.76
C VAL A 108 -23.20 -14.12 10.66
N GLU A 109 -23.66 -15.37 10.71
CA GLU A 109 -22.81 -16.55 10.57
C GLU A 109 -22.12 -16.60 9.19
N ALA A 110 -22.85 -16.31 8.11
CA ALA A 110 -22.30 -16.24 6.76
C ALA A 110 -21.27 -15.11 6.59
N LEU A 111 -21.53 -13.94 7.18
CA LEU A 111 -20.57 -12.84 7.21
C LEU A 111 -19.32 -13.22 8.00
N GLY A 112 -19.47 -13.86 9.16
CA GLY A 112 -18.35 -14.36 9.96
C GLY A 112 -17.46 -15.33 9.20
N ALA A 113 -18.05 -16.28 8.47
CA ALA A 113 -17.30 -17.21 7.61
C ALA A 113 -16.56 -16.47 6.48
N THR A 114 -17.20 -15.49 5.85
CA THR A 114 -16.61 -14.69 4.77
C THR A 114 -15.40 -13.89 5.27
N VAL A 115 -15.55 -13.22 6.42
CA VAL A 115 -14.48 -12.46 7.08
C VAL A 115 -13.34 -13.39 7.47
N GLY A 116 -13.63 -14.54 8.11
CA GLY A 116 -12.61 -15.51 8.50
C GLY A 116 -11.80 -16.06 7.32
N ASN A 117 -12.47 -16.34 6.19
CA ASN A 117 -11.79 -16.77 4.96
C ASN A 117 -10.89 -15.67 4.39
N ALA A 118 -11.35 -14.41 4.41
CA ALA A 118 -10.56 -13.27 3.96
C ALA A 118 -9.33 -13.03 4.86
N GLU A 119 -9.50 -13.09 6.19
CA GLU A 119 -8.40 -12.99 7.15
C GLU A 119 -7.37 -14.10 6.95
N SER A 120 -7.81 -15.34 6.78
CA SER A 120 -6.93 -16.47 6.50
C SER A 120 -6.13 -16.29 5.20
N GLY A 121 -6.78 -15.79 4.13
CA GLY A 121 -6.12 -15.46 2.87
C GLY A 121 -5.05 -14.38 3.03
N LEU A 122 -5.38 -13.27 3.70
CA LEU A 122 -4.44 -12.19 3.98
C LEU A 122 -3.24 -12.65 4.82
N VAL A 123 -3.48 -13.49 5.85
CA VAL A 123 -2.39 -14.06 6.67
C VAL A 123 -1.46 -14.93 5.83
N LYS A 124 -2.03 -15.72 4.92
CA LYS A 124 -1.24 -16.53 3.98
C LYS A 124 -0.41 -15.63 3.06
N ASP A 125 -1.01 -14.64 2.43
CA ASP A 125 -0.32 -13.71 1.52
C ASP A 125 0.83 -12.97 2.23
N VAL A 126 0.62 -12.50 3.46
CA VAL A 126 1.65 -11.85 4.28
C VAL A 126 2.79 -12.83 4.62
N THR A 127 2.46 -14.08 4.93
CA THR A 127 3.45 -15.13 5.20
C THR A 127 4.29 -15.43 3.95
N ASP A 128 3.65 -15.57 2.80
CA ASP A 128 4.31 -15.83 1.52
C ASP A 128 5.23 -14.66 1.13
N LEU A 129 4.76 -13.42 1.29
CA LEU A 129 5.57 -12.21 1.05
C LEU A 129 6.79 -12.14 1.97
N LYS A 130 6.64 -12.47 3.26
CA LYS A 130 7.80 -12.54 4.18
C LYS A 130 8.83 -13.57 3.72
N GLY A 131 8.38 -14.73 3.22
CA GLY A 131 9.25 -15.76 2.64
C GLY A 131 9.98 -15.28 1.38
N GLN A 132 9.28 -14.59 0.49
CA GLN A 132 9.87 -13.98 -0.71
C GLN A 132 10.93 -12.93 -0.35
N VAL A 133 10.63 -12.04 0.59
CA VAL A 133 11.59 -11.03 1.08
C VAL A 133 12.84 -11.69 1.66
N GLY A 134 12.69 -12.72 2.51
CA GLY A 134 13.84 -13.46 3.06
C GLY A 134 14.69 -14.17 1.99
N THR A 135 14.05 -14.68 0.94
CA THR A 135 14.75 -15.27 -0.22
C THR A 135 15.52 -14.21 -0.99
N LEU A 136 14.90 -13.05 -1.24
CA LEU A 136 15.52 -11.93 -1.93
C LEU A 136 16.72 -11.36 -1.16
N ASP A 137 16.58 -11.28 0.17
CA ASP A 137 17.63 -10.86 1.09
C ASP A 137 18.83 -11.81 1.01
N SER A 138 18.58 -13.11 1.09
CA SER A 138 19.61 -14.14 0.93
C SER A 138 20.25 -14.14 -0.46
N GLU A 139 19.48 -13.88 -1.52
CA GLU A 139 19.98 -13.78 -2.90
C GLU A 139 20.84 -12.52 -3.08
N MET A 140 20.43 -11.40 -2.50
CA MET A 140 21.20 -10.16 -2.51
C MET A 140 22.51 -10.31 -1.74
N ASP A 141 22.45 -10.86 -0.54
CA ASP A 141 23.64 -11.20 0.25
C ASP A 141 24.53 -12.17 -0.51
N SER A 142 23.96 -13.22 -1.10
CA SER A 142 24.72 -14.17 -1.90
C SER A 142 25.30 -13.52 -3.16
N LYS A 143 24.67 -12.53 -3.80
CA LYS A 143 25.25 -11.83 -4.96
C LYS A 143 26.33 -10.82 -4.54
N LEU A 144 26.18 -10.19 -3.38
CA LEU A 144 27.16 -9.28 -2.80
C LEU A 144 28.38 -10.03 -2.25
N ASP A 145 28.16 -11.18 -1.63
CA ASP A 145 29.17 -12.12 -1.13
C ASP A 145 29.66 -13.07 -2.22
N SER A 146 28.91 -13.22 -3.33
CA SER A 146 29.35 -14.05 -4.44
C SER A 146 30.68 -13.51 -4.87
N ALA A 147 31.62 -14.44 -4.94
CA ALA A 147 32.96 -14.21 -5.37
C ALA A 147 33.01 -13.27 -6.58
N THR A 148 31.99 -13.13 -7.43
CA THR A 148 31.96 -12.11 -8.48
C THR A 148 32.19 -10.67 -7.99
N ALA A 149 31.62 -10.16 -6.90
CA ALA A 149 31.84 -8.75 -6.49
C ALA A 149 33.20 -8.55 -5.81
N LYS A 150 33.58 -9.47 -4.91
CA LYS A 150 34.89 -9.50 -4.24
C LYS A 150 36.03 -9.84 -5.20
N THR A 151 35.85 -10.81 -6.08
CA THR A 151 36.79 -11.16 -7.17
C THR A 151 36.76 -10.10 -8.26
N THR A 152 35.67 -9.39 -8.55
CA THR A 152 35.70 -8.22 -9.44
C THR A 152 36.45 -7.08 -8.77
N TYR A 153 36.26 -6.83 -7.48
CA TYR A 153 37.02 -5.83 -6.74
C TYR A 153 38.50 -6.20 -6.65
N GLU A 154 38.85 -7.45 -6.33
CA GLU A 154 40.21 -7.97 -6.28
C GLU A 154 40.84 -8.06 -7.68
N VAL A 155 40.11 -8.48 -8.72
CA VAL A 155 40.57 -8.47 -10.11
C VAL A 155 40.72 -7.04 -10.60
N LEU A 156 39.81 -6.12 -10.30
CA LEU A 156 39.98 -4.70 -10.65
C LEU A 156 41.12 -4.06 -9.87
N THR A 157 41.33 -4.43 -8.60
CA THR A 157 42.44 -3.94 -7.77
C THR A 157 43.78 -4.50 -8.25
N ASN A 158 43.83 -5.80 -8.57
CA ASN A 158 45.00 -6.47 -9.13
C ASN A 158 45.26 -6.06 -10.58
N LYS A 159 44.22 -5.77 -11.37
CA LYS A 159 44.32 -5.23 -12.73
C LYS A 159 44.69 -3.75 -12.69
N ALA A 160 44.26 -2.98 -11.68
CA ALA A 160 44.73 -1.62 -11.41
C ALA A 160 46.19 -1.62 -10.93
N ALA A 161 46.60 -2.59 -10.11
CA ALA A 161 47.98 -2.82 -9.71
C ALA A 161 48.85 -3.25 -10.91
N ALA A 162 48.35 -4.15 -11.76
CA ALA A 162 49.00 -4.54 -13.02
C ALA A 162 48.97 -3.43 -14.08
N ILE A 163 47.99 -2.53 -14.05
CA ILE A 163 48.02 -1.26 -14.79
C ILE A 163 49.12 -0.36 -14.21
N ASN A 164 49.31 -0.31 -12.90
CA ASN A 164 50.40 0.47 -12.29
C ASN A 164 51.80 -0.11 -12.58
N GLU A 165 51.92 -1.43 -12.69
CA GLU A 165 53.19 -2.11 -13.03
C GLU A 165 53.42 -2.22 -14.54
N GLY A 166 52.34 -2.21 -15.35
CA GLY A 166 52.38 -2.45 -16.79
C GLY A 166 52.10 -1.23 -17.68
N ASN A 167 51.65 -0.10 -17.16
CA ASN A 167 51.27 1.06 -17.98
C ASN A 167 52.43 2.03 -18.23
N GLN A 168 53.31 1.62 -19.14
CA GLN A 168 54.12 2.51 -19.97
C GLN A 168 53.28 3.24 -21.05
N THR A 169 52.06 3.70 -20.75
CA THR A 169 51.32 4.61 -21.63
C THR A 169 50.64 5.71 -20.80
N SER A 170 50.97 6.97 -21.15
CA SER A 170 50.49 8.27 -20.65
C SER A 170 49.51 8.31 -19.45
N PRO A 171 49.75 9.13 -18.41
CA PRO A 171 48.85 9.27 -17.27
C PRO A 171 47.43 9.67 -17.72
N THR A 172 46.43 8.87 -17.34
CA THR A 172 45.01 9.23 -17.44
C THR A 172 44.71 10.44 -16.53
N ALA A 173 43.61 11.15 -16.79
CA ALA A 173 43.22 12.33 -16.02
C ALA A 173 43.15 12.01 -14.50
N TYR A 174 44.03 12.65 -13.73
CA TYR A 174 44.23 12.60 -12.26
C TYR A 174 44.99 11.39 -11.67
N PRO A 175 46.31 11.27 -11.90
CA PRO A 175 47.18 10.33 -11.17
C PRO A 175 47.48 10.81 -9.73
N SER A 176 47.72 9.88 -8.81
CA SER A 176 48.25 10.19 -7.47
C SER A 176 49.67 10.76 -7.55
N VAL A 177 50.08 11.54 -6.54
CA VAL A 177 51.45 12.13 -6.50
C VAL A 177 52.54 11.05 -6.62
N GLY A 178 52.33 9.87 -6.02
CA GLY A 178 53.27 8.73 -6.14
C GLY A 178 53.37 8.20 -7.58
N ALA A 179 52.25 8.09 -8.29
CA ALA A 179 52.23 7.65 -9.69
C ALA A 179 52.89 8.68 -10.62
N ILE A 180 52.72 9.99 -10.35
CA ILE A 180 53.42 11.06 -11.07
C ILE A 180 54.94 10.92 -10.90
N VAL A 181 55.42 10.71 -9.67
CA VAL A 181 56.86 10.60 -9.38
C VAL A 181 57.46 9.36 -10.04
N GLN A 182 56.79 8.20 -9.95
CA GLN A 182 57.29 6.97 -10.56
C GLN A 182 57.32 7.05 -12.10
N TRP A 183 56.26 7.59 -12.73
CA TRP A 183 56.23 7.80 -14.17
C TRP A 183 57.32 8.77 -14.63
N THR A 184 57.50 9.88 -13.91
CA THR A 184 58.50 10.89 -14.22
C THR A 184 59.91 10.32 -14.11
N ASN A 185 60.21 9.59 -13.03
CA ASN A 185 61.51 8.96 -12.83
C ASN A 185 61.82 7.91 -13.91
N LYS A 186 60.83 7.09 -14.27
CA LYS A 186 60.99 6.13 -15.36
C LYS A 186 61.20 6.83 -16.70
N LYS A 187 60.45 7.89 -17.00
CA LYS A 187 60.62 8.62 -18.26
C LYS A 187 61.98 9.30 -18.34
N ILE A 188 62.51 9.82 -17.22
CA ILE A 188 63.86 10.37 -17.12
C ILE A 188 64.91 9.26 -17.37
N ALA A 189 64.73 8.07 -16.79
CA ALA A 189 65.64 6.93 -17.01
C ALA A 189 65.60 6.42 -18.46
N ASP A 190 64.42 6.27 -19.05
CA ASP A 190 64.26 5.87 -20.45
C ASP A 190 64.95 6.89 -21.39
N LEU A 191 64.90 8.19 -21.04
CA LEU A 191 65.59 9.24 -21.77
C LEU A 191 67.11 9.30 -21.52
N SER A 192 67.61 8.78 -20.39
CA SER A 192 69.06 8.71 -20.13
C SER A 192 69.74 7.63 -20.97
N ASP A 193 69.03 6.53 -21.26
CA ASP A 193 69.61 5.37 -21.95
C ASP A 193 69.53 5.47 -23.47
N THR A 194 68.52 6.14 -24.02
CA THR A 194 68.38 6.35 -25.48
C THR A 194 68.94 7.69 -25.97
N GLY A 195 69.38 8.55 -25.05
CA GLY A 195 69.67 9.95 -25.31
C GLY A 195 68.39 10.77 -25.53
N LEU A 196 68.45 12.06 -25.19
CA LEU A 196 67.41 13.01 -25.54
C LEU A 196 67.45 13.26 -27.06
N PRO A 197 66.30 13.51 -27.72
CA PRO A 197 66.30 14.02 -29.07
C PRO A 197 67.18 15.28 -29.15
N VAL A 198 68.29 15.19 -29.87
CA VAL A 198 69.19 16.33 -30.09
C VAL A 198 68.59 17.20 -31.19
N ASN A 199 68.01 18.33 -30.81
CA ASN A 199 67.62 19.38 -31.74
C ASN A 199 68.80 20.36 -31.86
N PRO A 200 69.26 20.74 -33.08
CA PRO A 200 70.35 21.71 -33.26
C PRO A 200 70.21 22.98 -32.40
N GLY A 201 68.98 23.46 -32.15
CA GLY A 201 68.73 24.66 -31.33
C GLY A 201 69.01 24.51 -29.83
N ASN A 202 69.22 23.29 -29.34
CA ASN A 202 69.50 23.01 -27.92
C ASN A 202 70.97 22.64 -27.67
N ILE A 203 71.83 22.75 -28.69
CA ILE A 203 73.27 22.55 -28.57
C ILE A 203 73.90 23.95 -28.56
N ASN A 204 74.49 24.34 -27.44
CA ASN A 204 75.20 25.60 -27.35
C ASN A 204 76.47 25.55 -28.23
N ASP A 205 76.79 26.67 -28.88
CA ASP A 205 77.99 26.80 -29.71
C ASP A 205 79.26 26.39 -28.96
N GLY A 206 80.11 25.60 -29.61
CA GLY A 206 81.40 25.17 -29.07
C GLY A 206 81.36 24.13 -27.95
N THR A 207 80.17 23.60 -27.57
CA THR A 207 80.06 22.66 -26.44
C THR A 207 80.33 21.19 -26.78
N ILE A 208 80.32 20.83 -28.06
CA ILE A 208 80.65 19.47 -28.50
C ILE A 208 82.17 19.31 -28.50
N ALA A 209 82.70 18.67 -27.46
CA ALA A 209 84.10 18.29 -27.40
C ALA A 209 84.43 17.21 -28.46
N GLY A 210 85.62 17.27 -29.07
CA GLY A 210 86.03 16.29 -30.08
C GLY A 210 86.00 14.83 -29.59
N SER A 211 86.19 14.58 -28.29
CA SER A 211 86.05 13.25 -27.68
C SER A 211 84.63 12.69 -27.67
N LYS A 212 83.63 13.51 -27.99
CA LYS A 212 82.22 13.11 -28.18
C LYS A 212 81.89 12.79 -29.63
N LEU A 213 82.82 13.00 -30.56
CA LEU A 213 82.70 12.61 -31.95
C LEU A 213 83.50 11.33 -32.17
N GLU A 214 82.82 10.28 -32.63
CA GLU A 214 83.51 9.07 -33.07
C GLU A 214 84.34 9.35 -34.33
N ASN A 215 85.36 8.53 -34.58
CA ASN A 215 86.18 8.66 -35.79
C ASN A 215 85.30 8.51 -37.04
N GLY A 216 85.31 9.52 -37.91
CA GLY A 216 84.49 9.56 -39.12
C GLY A 216 83.03 9.99 -38.88
N ALA A 217 82.66 10.45 -37.68
CA ALA A 217 81.31 10.94 -37.39
C ALA A 217 80.89 12.15 -38.24
N VAL A 218 81.87 12.92 -38.76
CA VAL A 218 81.64 14.00 -39.72
C VAL A 218 82.04 13.51 -41.11
N SER A 219 81.06 13.07 -41.90
CA SER A 219 81.24 12.73 -43.31
C SER A 219 81.22 13.97 -44.20
N THR A 220 81.67 13.84 -45.45
CA THR A 220 81.78 14.97 -46.40
C THR A 220 80.47 15.69 -46.64
N ASP A 221 79.34 14.98 -46.69
CA ASP A 221 77.99 15.53 -46.84
C ASP A 221 77.49 16.30 -45.61
N LYS A 222 78.20 16.23 -44.46
CA LYS A 222 77.91 17.00 -43.25
C LYS A 222 78.69 18.30 -43.16
N ILE A 223 79.65 18.51 -44.05
CA ILE A 223 80.39 19.76 -44.15
C ILE A 223 79.64 20.62 -45.18
N ALA A 224 79.10 21.74 -44.74
CA ALA A 224 78.45 22.68 -45.66
C ALA A 224 79.48 23.29 -46.63
N ASP A 225 79.02 23.71 -47.80
CA ASP A 225 79.84 24.44 -48.76
C ASP A 225 80.50 25.64 -48.07
N ASP A 226 81.78 25.88 -48.37
CA ASP A 226 82.62 26.94 -47.79
C ASP A 226 82.83 26.88 -46.26
N ALA A 227 82.40 25.82 -45.56
CA ALA A 227 82.54 25.72 -44.11
C ALA A 227 84.01 25.59 -43.62
N VAL A 228 84.91 25.13 -44.49
CA VAL A 228 86.35 25.04 -44.20
C VAL A 228 87.06 26.24 -44.83
N THR A 229 87.22 27.30 -44.04
CA THR A 229 87.99 28.49 -44.43
C THR A 229 89.49 28.25 -44.27
N SER A 230 90.33 29.14 -44.83
CA SER A 230 91.79 29.09 -44.67
C SER A 230 92.22 28.98 -43.20
N ASP A 231 91.58 29.74 -42.31
CA ASP A 231 91.91 29.79 -40.88
C ASP A 231 91.57 28.48 -40.13
N LYS A 232 90.79 27.59 -40.76
CA LYS A 232 90.46 26.26 -40.22
C LYS A 232 91.46 25.18 -40.66
N ILE A 233 92.34 25.49 -41.60
CA ILE A 233 93.38 24.60 -42.10
C ILE A 233 94.69 24.97 -41.40
N ALA A 234 95.25 24.04 -40.63
CA ALA A 234 96.55 24.25 -40.00
C ALA A 234 97.67 24.29 -41.05
N ASP A 235 98.73 25.04 -40.79
CA ASP A 235 99.90 25.11 -41.67
C ASP A 235 100.46 23.72 -41.96
N GLY A 236 100.64 23.40 -43.24
CA GLY A 236 101.13 22.10 -43.71
C GLY A 236 100.10 20.96 -43.65
N ALA A 237 98.85 21.21 -43.27
CA ALA A 237 97.82 20.16 -43.23
C ALA A 237 97.44 19.61 -44.62
N VAL A 238 97.59 20.42 -45.67
CA VAL A 238 97.44 19.97 -47.06
C VAL A 238 98.80 19.54 -47.59
N THR A 239 99.04 18.23 -47.61
CA THR A 239 100.25 17.64 -48.19
C THR A 239 100.10 17.43 -49.70
N GLY A 240 101.20 17.20 -50.42
CA GLY A 240 101.17 16.94 -51.87
C GLY A 240 100.22 15.81 -52.28
N ASP A 241 100.15 14.73 -51.49
CA ASP A 241 99.24 13.60 -51.72
C ASP A 241 97.74 13.97 -51.60
N LYS A 242 97.42 15.11 -50.99
CA LYS A 242 96.06 15.65 -50.87
C LYS A 242 95.69 16.58 -52.03
N ILE A 243 96.65 16.97 -52.86
CA ILE A 243 96.45 17.80 -54.04
C ILE A 243 96.28 16.88 -55.25
N GLY A 244 95.10 16.95 -55.89
CA GLY A 244 94.85 16.20 -57.12
C GLY A 244 95.77 16.64 -58.25
N ALA A 245 95.99 15.76 -59.24
CA ALA A 245 96.69 16.14 -60.46
C ALA A 245 96.02 17.36 -61.11
N ASP A 246 96.84 18.31 -61.57
CA ASP A 246 96.42 19.56 -62.21
C ASP A 246 95.53 20.50 -61.36
N ALA A 247 95.41 20.25 -60.05
CA ALA A 247 94.57 21.07 -59.16
C ALA A 247 95.14 22.50 -58.95
N VAL A 248 96.45 22.68 -59.11
CA VAL A 248 97.12 23.99 -59.09
C VAL A 248 97.43 24.39 -60.53
N ASN A 249 96.57 25.24 -61.11
CA ASN A 249 96.80 25.80 -62.43
C ASN A 249 97.62 27.11 -62.34
N GLY A 250 98.01 27.67 -63.50
CA GLY A 250 98.80 28.91 -63.56
C GLY A 250 98.17 30.08 -62.79
N ASP A 251 96.85 30.21 -62.79
CA ASP A 251 96.13 31.27 -62.07
C ASP A 251 96.23 31.15 -60.53
N LYS A 252 96.66 30.00 -60.01
CA LYS A 252 96.89 29.78 -58.56
C LYS A 252 98.35 29.98 -58.15
N ILE A 253 99.25 30.18 -59.11
CA ILE A 253 100.66 30.45 -58.86
C ILE A 253 100.83 31.96 -58.88
N ALA A 254 101.32 32.54 -57.78
CA ALA A 254 101.59 33.96 -57.73
C ALA A 254 102.76 34.30 -58.68
N ASP A 255 102.69 35.46 -59.33
CA ASP A 255 103.78 35.98 -60.16
C ASP A 255 105.09 35.97 -59.36
N ASP A 256 106.18 35.59 -60.03
CA ASP A 256 107.55 35.48 -59.49
C ASP A 256 107.74 34.52 -58.30
N SER A 257 106.73 33.70 -57.94
CA SER A 257 106.86 32.74 -56.83
C SER A 257 107.73 31.52 -57.16
N ILE A 258 107.95 31.23 -58.44
CA ILE A 258 108.76 30.10 -58.90
C ILE A 258 110.21 30.55 -59.16
N GLY A 259 111.05 30.45 -58.13
CA GLY A 259 112.51 30.60 -58.21
C GLY A 259 113.25 29.36 -58.73
N ALA A 260 114.56 29.51 -59.00
CA ALA A 260 115.41 28.43 -59.50
C ALA A 260 115.45 27.19 -58.59
N GLU A 261 115.30 27.36 -57.28
CA GLU A 261 115.22 26.29 -56.28
C GLU A 261 113.99 25.38 -56.43
N HIS A 262 112.94 25.86 -57.11
CA HIS A 262 111.72 25.10 -57.39
C HIS A 262 111.84 24.26 -58.67
N ILE A 263 112.84 24.53 -59.52
CA ILE A 263 113.04 23.90 -60.83
C ILE A 263 114.20 22.91 -60.72
N LYS A 264 113.93 21.62 -60.97
CA LYS A 264 114.99 20.61 -61.04
C LYS A 264 115.81 20.76 -62.33
N ASP A 265 117.09 20.42 -62.28
CA ASP A 265 117.95 20.37 -63.47
C ASP A 265 117.31 19.53 -64.58
N GLY A 266 117.19 20.12 -65.77
CA GLY A 266 116.57 19.49 -66.94
C GLY A 266 115.03 19.44 -66.94
N ALA A 267 114.36 20.04 -65.96
CA ALA A 267 112.88 20.10 -65.94
C ALA A 267 112.30 20.99 -67.06
N VAL A 268 113.04 22.01 -67.50
CA VAL A 268 112.70 22.85 -68.65
C VAL A 268 113.32 22.24 -69.90
N ASN A 269 112.47 21.78 -70.83
CA ASN A 269 112.91 21.24 -72.13
C ASN A 269 112.85 22.32 -73.21
N SER A 270 113.37 22.02 -74.41
CA SER A 270 113.35 22.94 -75.55
C SER A 270 111.95 23.39 -75.94
N ASP A 271 110.93 22.56 -75.72
CA ASP A 271 109.54 22.89 -76.07
C ASP A 271 108.94 23.95 -75.13
N ALA A 272 109.52 24.13 -73.94
CA ALA A 272 109.10 25.10 -72.93
C ALA A 272 109.80 26.47 -73.06
N ILE A 273 110.79 26.61 -73.95
CA ILE A 273 111.58 27.83 -74.17
C ILE A 273 111.30 28.37 -75.57
N ALA A 274 110.97 29.65 -75.70
CA ALA A 274 110.79 30.28 -77.00
C ALA A 274 112.15 30.51 -77.69
N ASP A 275 112.19 30.38 -79.02
CA ASP A 275 113.41 30.63 -79.80
C ASP A 275 113.99 32.04 -79.50
N GLY A 276 115.23 32.06 -79.01
CA GLY A 276 115.97 33.31 -78.70
C GLY A 276 115.67 33.94 -77.34
N SER A 277 115.02 33.24 -76.41
CA SER A 277 114.66 33.79 -75.09
C SER A 277 115.70 33.63 -73.97
N VAL A 278 116.89 33.07 -74.24
CA VAL A 278 117.99 32.83 -73.27
C VAL A 278 119.31 33.45 -73.72
#